data_AF-A0A1E3X9I1-F1
#
_entry.id   AF-A0A1E3X9I1-F1
#
_cell.length_a   1.000
_cell.length_b   1.000
_cell.length_c   1.000
_cell.angle_alpha   90.00
_cell.angle_beta   90.00
_cell.angle_gamma   90.00
#
_symmetry.space_group_name_H-M   'P 1'
#
loop_
_entity.id
_entity.type
_entity.pdbx_description
1 polymer ?
#
loop_
_entity_poly.entity_id
_entity_poly.type
_entity_poly.pdbx_seq_one_letter_code
_entity_poly.pdbx_strand_id
1 'polypeptide(L)'
;MLWNLGIHIIAGLFGANIFTWTGVGIMTCVIITCVVQGIDMFRIYHTTMKRINQQPPDILMEQKKAFRKRMLITFPQLFVMKVIGYGLITLATASIVRAF
;
A
#
# COMPACT_ATOMS: atom_id res chain seq x y z
N MET A 1 8.98 2.23 -2.90
CA MET A 1 8.10 3.40 -2.64
C MET A 1 7.81 4.17 -3.91
N LEU A 2 8.82 4.62 -4.67
CA LEU A 2 8.62 5.35 -5.94
C LEU A 2 7.79 4.58 -6.97
N TRP A 3 7.94 3.25 -7.03
CA TRP A 3 7.12 2.40 -7.91
C TRP A 3 5.62 2.47 -7.61
N ASN A 4 5.21 2.36 -6.33
CA ASN A 4 3.79 2.46 -5.96
C ASN A 4 3.26 3.87 -6.22
N LEU A 5 4.07 4.91 -5.94
CA LEU A 5 3.71 6.28 -6.28
C LEU A 5 3.43 6.44 -7.78
N GLY A 6 4.30 5.90 -8.63
CA GLY A 6 4.13 5.90 -10.08
C GLY A 6 2.85 5.18 -10.52
N ILE A 7 2.56 4.00 -9.96
CA ILE A 7 1.32 3.27 -10.26
C ILE A 7 0.08 4.12 -9.93
N HIS A 8 0.06 4.79 -8.79
CA HIS A 8 -1.08 5.60 -8.35
C HIS A 8 -1.26 6.87 -9.18
N ILE A 9 -0.16 7.50 -9.61
CA ILE A 9 -0.20 8.62 -10.56
C ILE A 9 -0.77 8.13 -11.90
N ILE A 10 -0.22 7.04 -12.46
CA ILE A 10 -0.69 6.45 -13.73
C ILE A 10 -2.17 6.07 -13.63
N ALA A 11 -2.58 5.44 -12.53
CA ALA A 11 -3.99 5.11 -12.29
C ALA A 11 -4.87 6.37 -12.26
N GLY A 12 -4.42 7.46 -11.63
CA GLY A 12 -5.13 8.74 -11.66
C GLY A 12 -5.22 9.34 -13.07
N LEU A 13 -4.16 9.25 -13.86
CA LEU A 13 -4.13 9.72 -15.26
C LEU A 13 -5.14 8.98 -16.14
N PHE A 14 -5.06 7.65 -16.18
CA PHE A 14 -5.93 6.83 -17.05
C PHE A 14 -7.33 6.62 -16.49
N GLY A 15 -7.48 6.66 -15.16
CA GLY A 15 -8.74 6.48 -14.46
C GLY A 15 -9.44 7.79 -14.13
N ALA A 16 -9.13 8.89 -14.82
CA ALA A 16 -9.65 10.22 -14.52
C ALA A 16 -11.20 10.28 -14.52
N ASN A 17 -11.91 9.46 -15.30
CA ASN A 17 -13.37 9.43 -15.26
C ASN A 17 -13.96 8.53 -14.16
N ILE A 18 -13.13 7.67 -13.56
CA ILE A 18 -13.52 6.70 -12.53
C ILE A 18 -13.23 7.26 -11.14
N PHE A 19 -12.05 7.83 -10.94
CA PHE A 19 -11.55 8.30 -9.64
C PHE A 19 -12.00 9.74 -9.33
N THR A 20 -13.30 9.92 -9.12
CA THR A 20 -13.91 11.23 -8.78
C THR A 20 -14.05 11.45 -7.28
N TRP A 21 -14.24 12.70 -6.85
CA TRP A 21 -14.57 13.06 -5.45
C TRP A 21 -16.02 12.74 -5.05
N THR A 22 -16.73 11.94 -5.86
CA THR A 22 -18.04 11.41 -5.49
C THR A 22 -17.86 10.20 -4.56
N GLY A 23 -18.90 9.83 -3.79
CA GLY A 23 -18.84 8.65 -2.93
C GLY A 23 -18.45 7.37 -3.68
N VAL A 24 -18.96 7.17 -4.89
CA VAL A 24 -18.63 6.01 -5.75
C VAL A 24 -17.18 6.06 -6.23
N GLY A 25 -16.69 7.23 -6.65
CA GLY A 25 -15.31 7.40 -7.12
C GLY A 25 -14.28 7.19 -6.00
N ILE A 26 -14.56 7.72 -4.81
CA ILE A 26 -13.74 7.52 -3.61
C ILE A 26 -13.73 6.04 -3.21
N MET A 27 -14.90 5.40 -3.14
CA MET A 27 -14.99 3.99 -2.76
C MET A 27 -14.25 3.08 -3.76
N THR A 28 -14.38 3.35 -5.05
CA THR A 28 -13.63 2.63 -6.10
C THR A 28 -12.12 2.82 -5.94
N CYS A 29 -11.67 4.07 -5.68
CA CYS A 29 -10.26 4.38 -5.42
C CYS A 29 -9.74 3.61 -4.20
N VAL A 30 -10.49 3.61 -3.09
CA VAL A 30 -10.11 2.90 -1.86
C VAL A 30 -10.01 1.40 -2.10
N ILE A 31 -10.99 0.78 -2.77
CA ILE A 31 -10.99 -0.66 -3.05
C ILE A 31 -9.76 -1.05 -3.88
N ILE A 32 -9.50 -0.34 -4.98
CA ILE A 32 -8.34 -0.63 -5.85
C ILE A 32 -7.05 -0.41 -5.08
N THR A 33 -6.95 0.66 -4.31
CA THR A 33 -5.77 0.95 -3.50
C THR A 33 -5.55 -0.13 -2.44
N CYS A 34 -6.60 -0.63 -1.78
CA CYS A 34 -6.49 -1.76 -0.84
C CYS A 34 -5.90 -3.01 -1.51
N VAL A 35 -6.30 -3.33 -2.74
CA VAL A 35 -5.75 -4.46 -3.49
C VAL A 35 -4.25 -4.27 -3.77
N VAL A 36 -3.87 -3.10 -4.30
CA VAL A 36 -2.46 -2.80 -4.63
C VAL A 36 -1.59 -2.81 -3.38
N GLN A 37 -2.04 -2.16 -2.29
CA GLN A 37 -1.30 -2.14 -1.03
C GLN A 37 -1.26 -3.52 -0.37
N GLY A 38 -2.28 -4.36 -0.57
CA GLY A 38 -2.32 -5.73 -0.05
C GLY A 38 -1.23 -6.60 -0.69
N ILE A 39 -1.07 -6.49 -2.00
CA ILE A 39 0.01 -7.17 -2.76
C ILE A 39 1.38 -6.68 -2.29
N ASP A 40 1.56 -5.38 -2.08
CA ASP A 40 2.82 -4.81 -1.56
C ASP A 40 3.14 -5.34 -0.15
N MET A 41 2.16 -5.36 0.75
CA MET A 41 2.33 -5.89 2.10
C MET A 41 2.69 -7.38 2.09
N PHE A 42 2.07 -8.16 1.20
CA PHE A 42 2.39 -9.59 1.04
C PHE A 42 3.85 -9.79 0.58
N ARG A 43 4.31 -8.99 -0.38
CA ARG A 43 5.72 -9.02 -0.85
C ARG A 43 6.69 -8.64 0.26
N ILE A 44 6.39 -7.61 1.05
CA ILE A 44 7.20 -7.19 2.20
C ILE A 44 7.25 -8.30 3.24
N TYR A 45 6.11 -8.91 3.56
CA TYR A 45 6.04 -10.04 4.50
C TYR A 45 6.95 -11.19 4.05
N HIS A 46 6.80 -11.66 2.81
CA HIS A 46 7.57 -12.79 2.30
C HIS A 46 9.07 -12.49 2.27
N THR A 47 9.46 -11.30 1.81
CA THR A 47 10.86 -10.86 1.77
C THR A 47 11.45 -10.76 3.17
N THR A 48 10.70 -10.24 4.14
CA THR A 48 11.16 -10.08 5.52
C THR A 48 11.28 -11.44 6.21
N MET A 49 10.29 -12.32 6.06
CA MET A 49 10.33 -13.67 6.63
C MET A 49 11.48 -14.50 6.05
N LYS A 50 11.73 -14.39 4.73
CA LYS A 50 12.89 -15.01 4.09
C LYS A 50 14.20 -14.54 4.72
N ARG A 51 14.37 -13.23 4.95
CA ARG A 51 15.56 -12.68 5.61
C ARG A 51 15.71 -13.16 7.04
N ILE A 52 14.63 -13.20 7.83
CA ILE A 52 14.65 -13.70 9.22
C ILE A 52 15.06 -15.17 9.25
N ASN A 53 14.56 -16.00 8.33
CA ASN A 53 14.90 -17.43 8.27
C ASN A 53 16.35 -17.69 7.83
N GLN A 54 17.05 -16.71 7.26
CA GLN A 54 18.47 -16.80 6.90
C GLN A 54 19.40 -16.38 8.04
N GLN A 55 18.86 -15.92 9.17
CA GLN A 55 19.66 -15.48 10.31
C GLN A 55 20.13 -16.65 11.16
N PRO A 56 21.26 -16.48 11.86
CA PRO A 56 21.77 -17.44 12.84
C PRO A 56 20.72 -17.87 13.90
N PRO A 57 20.76 -19.13 14.38
CA PRO A 57 19.75 -19.69 15.28
C PRO A 57 19.56 -18.93 16.60
N ASP A 58 20.64 -18.33 17.10
CA ASP A 58 20.73 -17.55 18.33
C ASP A 58 19.86 -16.29 18.30
N ILE A 59 19.75 -15.62 17.14
CA ILE A 59 18.93 -14.40 16.98
C ILE A 59 17.60 -14.66 16.25
N LEU A 60 17.45 -15.80 15.60
CA LEU A 60 16.27 -16.14 14.80
C LEU A 60 14.97 -16.12 15.60
N MET A 61 14.98 -16.68 16.82
CA MET A 61 13.77 -16.78 17.65
C MET A 61 13.32 -15.41 18.16
N GLU A 62 14.27 -14.55 18.56
CA GLU A 62 14.00 -13.19 19.00
C GLU A 62 13.46 -12.33 17.85
N GLN A 63 14.09 -12.40 16.66
CA GLN A 63 13.63 -11.67 15.49
C GLN A 63 12.24 -12.11 15.03
N LYS A 64 11.92 -13.42 15.07
CA LYS A 64 10.55 -13.90 14.77
C LYS A 64 9.52 -13.34 15.75
N LYS A 65 9.84 -13.30 17.04
CA LYS A 65 8.95 -12.73 18.08
C LYS A 65 8.74 -11.24 17.87
N ALA A 66 9.81 -10.48 17.61
CA ALA A 66 9.74 -9.05 17.33
C ALA A 66 8.94 -8.76 16.04
N PHE A 67 9.17 -9.55 14.99
CA PHE A 67 8.43 -9.45 13.73
C PHE A 67 6.94 -9.74 13.92
N ARG A 68 6.58 -10.78 14.67
CA ARG A 68 5.17 -11.11 14.97
C ARG A 68 4.47 -9.96 15.70
N LYS A 69 5.14 -9.32 16.66
CA LYS A 69 4.60 -8.14 17.37
C LYS A 69 4.38 -6.97 16.41
N ARG A 70 5.37 -6.66 15.55
CA ARG A 70 5.25 -5.59 14.53
C ARG A 70 4.17 -5.88 13.49
N MET A 71 3.99 -7.14 13.12
CA MET A 71 2.98 -7.57 12.14
C MET A 71 1.54 -7.30 12.62
N LEU A 72 1.28 -7.37 13.93
CA LEU A 72 -0.08 -7.15 14.45
C LEU A 72 -0.48 -5.69 14.58
N ILE A 73 0.50 -4.79 14.77
CA ILE A 73 0.22 -3.36 15.06
C ILE A 73 0.70 -2.48 13.91
N THR A 74 1.99 -2.56 13.61
CA THR A 74 2.64 -1.65 12.65
C THR A 74 2.19 -1.92 11.22
N PHE A 75 1.97 -3.19 10.84
CA PHE A 75 1.56 -3.52 9.46
C PHE A 75 0.15 -3.04 9.11
N PRO A 76 -0.89 -3.27 9.95
CA PRO A 76 -2.21 -2.68 9.72
C PRO A 76 -2.18 -1.16 9.67
N GLN A 77 -1.44 -0.51 10.58
CA GLN A 77 -1.30 0.94 10.59
C GLN A 77 -0.64 1.45 9.30
N LEU A 78 0.47 0.84 8.87
CA LEU A 78 1.14 1.18 7.61
C LEU A 78 0.24 0.94 6.41
N PHE A 79 -0.54 -0.14 6.40
CA PHE A 79 -1.48 -0.43 5.34
C PHE A 79 -2.54 0.67 5.22
N VAL A 80 -3.20 1.05 6.32
CA VAL A 80 -4.19 2.12 6.34
C VAL A 80 -3.58 3.44 5.86
N MET A 81 -2.41 3.82 6.39
CA MET A 81 -1.72 5.04 5.98
C MET A 81 -1.37 5.04 4.48
N LYS A 82 -0.94 3.90 3.95
CA LYS A 82 -0.67 3.77 2.51
C LYS A 82 -1.95 3.86 1.69
N VAL A 83 -3.04 3.23 2.13
CA VAL A 83 -4.33 3.30 1.42
C VAL A 83 -4.83 4.74 1.34
N ILE A 84 -4.78 5.46 2.45
CA ILE A 84 -5.18 6.87 2.48
C ILE A 84 -4.24 7.71 1.61
N GLY A 85 -2.92 7.62 1.83
CA GLY A 85 -1.95 8.46 1.14
C GLY A 85 -1.95 8.26 -0.38
N TYR A 86 -1.90 7.01 -0.83
CA TYR A 86 -1.92 6.71 -2.26
C TYR A 86 -3.30 6.89 -2.91
N GLY A 87 -4.38 6.66 -2.16
CA GLY A 87 -5.74 6.98 -2.61
C GLY A 87 -5.90 8.48 -2.87
N LEU A 88 -5.39 9.33 -1.96
CA LEU A 88 -5.37 10.78 -2.13
C LEU A 88 -4.55 11.20 -3.35
N ILE A 89 -3.37 10.61 -3.56
CA ILE A 89 -2.55 10.88 -4.75
C ILE A 89 -3.34 10.54 -6.02
N THR A 90 -3.97 9.36 -6.06
CA THR A 90 -4.75 8.89 -7.23
C THR A 90 -5.90 9.86 -7.53
N LEU A 91 -6.67 10.25 -6.51
CA LEU A 91 -7.78 11.19 -6.64
C LEU A 91 -7.30 12.59 -7.06
N ALA A 92 -6.19 13.06 -6.49
CA ALA A 92 -5.58 14.34 -6.84
C ALA A 92 -5.12 14.36 -8.30
N THR A 93 -4.38 13.34 -8.74
CA THR A 93 -3.95 13.23 -10.14
C THR A 93 -5.14 13.15 -11.09
N ALA A 94 -6.15 12.34 -10.79
CA ALA A 94 -7.38 12.28 -11.58
C ALA A 94 -8.12 13.61 -11.65
N SER A 95 -8.09 14.40 -10.57
CA SER A 95 -8.72 15.72 -10.52
C SER A 95 -7.98 16.74 -11.37
N ILE A 96 -6.64 16.72 -11.33
CA ILE A 96 -5.80 17.55 -12.18
C ILE A 96 -6.10 17.23 -13.65
N VAL A 97 -6.14 15.95 -14.02
CA VAL A 97 -6.38 15.52 -15.41
C VAL A 97 -7.74 15.95 -15.92
N ARG A 98 -8.79 15.84 -15.10
CA ARG A 98 -10.14 16.30 -15.48
C ARG A 98 -10.26 17.81 -15.63
N ALA A 99 -9.36 18.58 -15.02
CA ALA A 99 -9.39 20.04 -15.05
C ALA A 99 -8.72 20.62 -16.32
N PHE A 100 -8.03 19.78 -17.11
CA PHE A 100 -7.46 20.10 -18.41
C PHE A 100 -8.29 19.46 -19.52
#